data_AF-A0A1H0WXW2-F1
#
_entry.id   AF-A0A1H0WXW2-F1
#
_cell.length_a   1.000
_cell.length_b   1.000
_cell.length_c   1.000
_cell.angle_alpha   90.00
_cell.angle_beta   90.00
_cell.angle_gamma   90.00
#
_symmetry.space_group_name_H-M   'P 1'
#
loop_
_entity.id
_entity.type
_entity.pdbx_description
1 polymer ?
#
loop_
_entity_poly.entity_id
_entity_poly.type
_entity_poly.pdbx_seq_one_letter_code
_entity_poly.pdbx_strand_id
1 'polypeptide(L)'
;MRINHNIAALNTHRQLTTASRAQAKSMEKLSSGLRINRAGDDAAGLAISEKMRGQVRGLEQASRNAQDGISLMQTAEGALNETHSILQRMRELAVQSSNDTNVTSDR
;
A
#
# COMPACT_ATOMS: atom_id res chain seq x y z
N MET A 1 45.06 -49.50 -19.82
CA MET A 1 44.01 -49.34 -18.79
C MET A 1 44.69 -48.90 -17.49
N ARG A 2 44.46 -47.66 -17.01
CA ARG A 2 45.02 -47.17 -15.74
C ARG A 2 43.97 -47.36 -14.65
N ILE A 3 44.28 -48.14 -13.60
CA ILE A 3 43.32 -48.54 -12.54
C ILE A 3 43.15 -47.44 -11.47
N ASN A 4 44.14 -46.56 -11.28
CA ASN A 4 44.15 -45.59 -10.18
C ASN A 4 43.17 -44.42 -10.32
N HIS A 5 42.68 -44.12 -11.53
CA HIS A 5 41.77 -42.99 -11.75
C HIS A 5 40.66 -43.40 -12.72
N ASN A 6 39.40 -43.25 -12.28
CA ASN A 6 38.24 -43.46 -13.13
C ASN A 6 37.68 -42.10 -13.61
N ILE A 7 38.23 -41.61 -14.71
CA ILE A 7 37.86 -40.31 -15.29
C ILE A 7 36.38 -40.30 -15.74
N ALA A 8 35.85 -41.44 -16.22
CA ALA A 8 34.45 -41.56 -16.61
C ALA A 8 33.51 -41.38 -15.40
N ALA A 9 33.81 -42.05 -14.28
CA ALA A 9 33.05 -41.87 -13.04
C ALA A 9 33.14 -40.44 -12.47
N LEU A 10 34.31 -39.80 -12.57
CA LEU A 10 34.46 -38.40 -12.16
C LEU A 10 33.69 -37.42 -13.05
N ASN A 11 33.52 -37.73 -14.33
CA ASN A 11 32.72 -36.92 -15.25
C ASN A 11 31.21 -37.10 -14.96
N THR A 12 30.75 -38.34 -14.78
CA THR A 12 29.35 -38.61 -14.43
C THR A 12 28.98 -37.99 -13.08
N HIS A 13 29.87 -38.04 -12.08
CA HIS A 13 29.65 -37.40 -10.79
C HIS A 13 29.56 -35.87 -10.89
N ARG A 14 30.38 -35.23 -11.74
CA ARG A 14 30.28 -33.79 -12.02
C ARG A 14 28.95 -33.43 -12.68
N GLN A 15 28.50 -34.21 -13.66
CA GLN A 15 27.20 -34.00 -14.33
C GLN A 15 26.04 -34.18 -13.35
N LEU A 16 26.08 -35.23 -12.52
CA LEU A 16 25.08 -35.46 -11.47
C LEU A 16 25.02 -34.28 -10.49
N THR A 17 26.16 -33.78 -10.04
CA THR A 17 26.24 -32.63 -9.12
C THR A 17 25.59 -31.39 -9.73
N THR A 18 25.84 -31.10 -11.01
CA THR A 18 25.20 -29.99 -11.72
C THR A 18 23.68 -30.18 -11.83
N ALA A 19 23.23 -31.39 -12.16
CA ALA A 19 21.80 -31.71 -12.25
C ALA A 19 21.09 -31.58 -10.89
N SER A 20 21.68 -32.11 -9.81
CA SER A 20 21.13 -31.98 -8.46
C SER A 20 21.05 -30.52 -8.00
N ARG A 21 22.04 -29.68 -8.34
CA ARG A 21 21.98 -28.24 -8.05
C ARG A 21 20.87 -27.53 -8.82
N ALA A 22 20.68 -27.87 -10.10
CA ALA A 22 19.59 -27.32 -10.90
C ALA A 22 18.21 -27.74 -10.35
N GLN A 23 18.05 -29.01 -9.96
CA GLN A 23 16.84 -29.52 -9.33
C GLN A 23 16.54 -28.77 -8.02
N ALA A 24 17.54 -28.61 -7.14
CA ALA A 24 17.37 -27.88 -5.88
C ALA A 24 16.91 -26.44 -6.10
N LYS A 25 17.48 -25.76 -7.11
CA LYS A 25 17.07 -24.39 -7.49
C LYS A 25 15.64 -24.32 -8.03
N SER A 26 15.21 -25.30 -8.82
CA SER A 26 13.82 -25.39 -9.29
C SER A 26 12.85 -25.63 -8.12
N MET A 27 13.22 -26.50 -7.18
CA MET A 27 12.43 -26.75 -5.97
C MET A 27 12.31 -25.49 -5.09
N GLU A 28 13.37 -24.70 -4.95
CA GLU A 28 13.32 -23.41 -4.23
C GLU A 28 12.32 -22.43 -4.86
N LYS A 29 12.29 -22.33 -6.19
CA LYS A 29 11.33 -21.48 -6.92
C LYS A 29 9.90 -21.98 -6.80
N LEU A 30 9.68 -23.29 -6.84
CA LEU A 30 8.36 -23.88 -6.62
C LEU A 30 7.87 -23.68 -5.19
N SER A 31 8.74 -23.86 -4.20
CA SER A 31 8.42 -23.69 -2.78
C SER A 31 8.10 -22.25 -2.40
N SER A 32 8.82 -21.29 -2.97
CA SER A 32 8.61 -19.86 -2.71
C SER A 32 7.45 -19.27 -3.52
N GLY A 33 7.11 -19.88 -4.66
CA GLY A 33 6.21 -19.29 -5.66
C GLY A 33 6.81 -18.08 -6.39
N LEU A 34 8.08 -17.74 -6.14
CA LEU A 34 8.74 -16.57 -6.72
C LEU A 34 9.77 -17.01 -7.78
N ARG A 35 9.79 -16.31 -8.90
CA ARG A 35 10.76 -16.53 -9.98
C ARG A 35 12.19 -16.14 -9.57
N ILE A 36 12.32 -15.08 -8.77
CA ILE A 36 13.57 -14.49 -8.29
C ILE A 36 13.58 -14.60 -6.76
N ASN A 37 14.42 -15.48 -6.21
CA ASN A 37 14.56 -15.65 -4.75
C ASN A 37 15.83 -15.01 -4.20
N ARG A 38 16.85 -14.85 -5.05
CA ARG A 38 18.17 -14.32 -4.66
C ARG A 38 18.65 -13.29 -5.68
N ALA A 39 19.46 -12.34 -5.24
CA ALA A 39 20.07 -11.35 -6.13
C ALA A 39 20.93 -11.98 -7.24
N GLY A 40 21.49 -13.18 -7.00
CA GLY A 40 22.24 -13.94 -8.00
C GLY A 40 21.39 -14.57 -9.11
N ASP A 41 20.06 -14.59 -8.98
CA ASP A 41 19.16 -15.07 -10.04
C ASP A 41 18.87 -14.00 -11.08
N ASP A 42 18.62 -12.77 -10.61
CA ASP A 42 18.29 -11.60 -11.44
C ASP A 42 18.39 -10.33 -10.57
N ALA A 43 19.56 -9.71 -10.52
CA ALA A 43 19.81 -8.54 -9.68
C ALA A 43 18.96 -7.33 -10.10
N ALA A 44 18.81 -7.12 -11.40
CA ALA A 44 18.00 -6.02 -11.95
C ALA A 44 16.51 -6.25 -11.69
N GLY A 45 16.02 -7.48 -11.93
CA GLY A 45 14.65 -7.85 -11.65
C GLY A 45 14.30 -7.75 -10.16
N LEU A 46 15.21 -8.15 -9.27
CA LEU A 46 15.02 -7.99 -7.83
C LEU A 46 14.93 -6.50 -7.44
N ALA A 47 15.85 -5.66 -7.93
CA ALA A 47 15.84 -4.22 -7.66
C ALA A 47 14.55 -3.54 -8.15
N ILE A 48 14.06 -3.90 -9.34
CA ILE A 48 12.79 -3.39 -9.86
C ILE A 48 11.62 -3.88 -9.00
N SER A 49 11.60 -5.15 -8.60
CA SER A 49 10.53 -5.70 -7.77
C SER A 49 10.46 -5.03 -6.39
N GLU A 50 11.60 -4.72 -5.77
CA GLU A 50 11.63 -4.02 -4.49
C GLU A 50 11.24 -2.54 -4.64
N LYS A 51 11.64 -1.88 -5.72
CA LYS A 51 11.14 -0.54 -6.06
C LYS A 51 9.62 -0.54 -6.21
N MET A 52 9.07 -1.50 -6.95
CA MET A 52 7.62 -1.64 -7.12
C MET A 52 6.92 -1.95 -5.79
N ARG A 53 7.48 -2.83 -4.95
CA ARG A 53 6.94 -3.13 -3.61
C ARG A 53 6.89 -1.86 -2.74
N GLY A 54 7.93 -1.04 -2.80
CA GLY A 54 7.97 0.27 -2.14
C GLY A 54 6.90 1.23 -2.66
N GLN A 55 6.74 1.31 -3.98
CA GLN A 55 5.70 2.14 -4.61
C GLN A 55 4.29 1.70 -4.22
N VAL A 56 4.00 0.39 -4.23
CA VAL A 56 2.71 -0.15 -3.81
C VAL A 56 2.39 0.23 -2.36
N ARG A 57 3.34 0.01 -1.43
CA ARG A 57 3.17 0.44 -0.03
C ARG A 57 2.95 1.94 0.12
N GLY A 58 3.68 2.74 -0.68
CA GLY A 58 3.50 4.19 -0.72
C GLY A 58 2.11 4.60 -1.20
N LEU A 59 1.61 3.96 -2.26
CA LEU A 59 0.27 4.20 -2.81
C LEU A 59 -0.84 3.76 -1.84
N GLU A 60 -0.67 2.63 -1.15
CA GLU A 60 -1.60 2.19 -0.10
C GLU A 60 -1.69 3.21 1.04
N GLN A 61 -0.55 3.77 1.47
CA GLN A 61 -0.54 4.83 2.47
C GLN A 61 -1.17 6.12 1.95
N ALA A 62 -0.87 6.50 0.70
CA ALA A 62 -1.47 7.69 0.09
C ALA A 62 -3.00 7.55 -0.01
N SER A 63 -3.51 6.35 -0.33
CA SER A 63 -4.94 6.05 -0.35
C SER A 63 -5.57 6.20 1.05
N ARG A 64 -4.93 5.67 2.09
CA ARG A 64 -5.38 5.88 3.48
C ARG A 64 -5.40 7.36 3.86
N ASN A 65 -4.34 8.10 3.56
CA ASN A 65 -4.26 9.53 3.84
C ASN A 65 -5.36 10.33 3.10
N ALA A 66 -5.68 9.95 1.86
CA ALA A 66 -6.75 10.57 1.10
C ALA A 66 -8.12 10.29 1.77
N GLN A 67 -8.35 9.06 2.24
CA GLN A 67 -9.56 8.71 2.97
C GLN A 67 -9.70 9.50 4.28
N ASP A 68 -8.61 9.65 5.04
CA ASP A 68 -8.59 10.47 6.25
C ASP A 68 -8.91 11.93 5.94
N GLY A 69 -8.36 12.47 4.85
CA GLY A 69 -8.68 13.82 4.35
C GLY A 69 -10.16 13.99 3.98
N ILE A 70 -10.75 12.99 3.33
CA ILE A 70 -12.19 12.97 3.03
C ILE A 70 -13.01 12.98 4.33
N SER A 71 -12.66 12.15 5.31
CA SER A 71 -13.36 12.10 6.59
C SER A 71 -13.26 13.43 7.38
N LEU A 72 -12.10 14.09 7.32
CA LEU A 72 -11.93 15.43 7.89
C LEU A 72 -12.85 16.45 7.20
N MET A 73 -12.87 16.45 5.86
CA MET A 73 -13.74 17.34 5.08
C MET A 73 -15.22 17.12 5.39
N GLN A 74 -15.67 15.87 5.46
CA GLN A 74 -17.05 15.54 5.83
C GLN A 74 -17.41 16.04 7.23
N THR A 75 -16.48 15.94 8.18
CA THR A 75 -16.67 16.48 9.54
C THR A 75 -16.80 18.00 9.51
N ALA A 76 -15.96 18.67 8.73
CA ALA A 76 -16.03 20.12 8.55
C ALA A 76 -17.33 20.56 7.86
N GLU A 77 -17.77 19.86 6.81
CA GLU A 77 -19.06 20.11 6.13
C GLU A 77 -20.25 19.94 7.08
N GLY A 78 -20.24 18.90 7.92
CA GLY A 78 -21.26 18.69 8.96
C GLY A 78 -21.32 19.87 9.95
N ALA A 79 -20.16 20.33 10.43
CA ALA A 79 -20.09 21.49 11.31
C ALA A 79 -20.57 22.78 10.63
N LEU A 80 -20.19 23.00 9.36
CA LEU A 80 -20.62 24.18 8.60
C LEU A 80 -22.12 24.19 8.35
N ASN A 81 -22.74 23.02 8.11
CA ASN A 81 -24.19 22.92 7.97
C ASN A 81 -24.92 23.40 9.24
N GLU A 82 -24.43 23.02 10.42
CA GLU A 82 -24.99 23.50 11.69
C GLU A 82 -24.82 25.02 11.84
N THR A 83 -23.63 25.55 11.52
CA THR A 83 -23.42 27.02 11.56
C THR A 83 -24.36 27.75 10.60
N HIS A 84 -24.67 27.16 9.44
CA HIS A 84 -25.61 27.74 8.49
C HIS A 84 -27.03 27.79 9.06
N SER A 85 -27.50 26.70 9.69
CA SER A 85 -28.80 26.66 10.37
C SER A 85 -28.89 27.67 11.51
N ILE A 86 -27.84 27.81 12.32
CA ILE A 86 -27.78 28.81 13.40
C ILE A 86 -27.84 30.24 12.82
N LEU A 87 -27.08 30.52 11.77
CA LEU A 87 -27.09 31.84 11.10
C LEU A 87 -28.45 32.17 10.50
N GLN A 88 -29.15 31.20 9.91
CA GLN A 88 -30.52 31.39 9.44
C GLN A 88 -31.46 31.74 10.59
N ARG A 89 -31.38 30.99 11.71
CA ARG A 89 -32.21 31.27 12.89
C ARG A 89 -31.90 32.63 13.52
N MET A 90 -30.62 33.01 13.61
CA MET A 90 -30.23 34.34 14.10
C MET A 90 -30.77 35.45 13.19
N ARG A 91 -30.77 35.25 11.87
CA ARG A 91 -31.34 36.22 10.93
C ARG A 91 -32.85 36.37 11.13
N GLU A 92 -33.58 35.27 11.31
CA GLU A 92 -35.01 35.31 11.63
C GLU A 92 -35.28 36.08 12.93
N LEU A 93 -34.51 35.80 13.98
CA LEU A 93 -34.62 36.48 15.27
C LEU A 93 -34.30 37.97 15.17
N ALA A 94 -33.28 38.35 14.39
CA ALA A 94 -32.93 39.76 14.18
C ALA A 94 -34.00 40.52 13.38
N VAL A 95 -34.64 39.88 12.39
CA VAL A 95 -35.78 40.47 11.67
C VAL A 95 -36.99 40.59 12.60
N GLN A 96 -37.24 39.56 13.42
CA GLN A 96 -38.32 39.57 14.41
C GLN A 96 -38.11 40.69 15.45
N SER A 97 -36.91 40.88 15.98
CA SER A 97 -36.59 41.93 16.98
C SER A 97 -36.61 43.35 16.40
N SER A 98 -36.52 43.49 15.08
CA SER A 98 -36.61 44.76 14.36
C SER A 98 -38.06 45.22 14.11
N ASN A 99 -39.07 44.41 14.44
CA ASN A 99 -40.47 44.77 14.24
C ASN A 99 -41.00 45.58 15.43
N ASP A 100 -41.68 46.71 15.17
CA ASP A 100 -42.05 47.74 16.16
C ASP A 100 -43.12 47.30 17.19
N THR A 101 -43.72 46.13 17.01
CA THR A 101 -44.70 45.55 17.94
C THR A 101 -44.08 44.87 19.17
N ASN A 102 -42.75 44.66 19.20
CA ASN A 102 -42.07 44.02 20.33
C ASN A 102 -41.74 45.06 21.41
N VAL A 103 -42.19 44.82 22.64
CA VAL A 103 -41.82 45.63 23.82
C VAL A 103 -40.37 45.39 24.23
N THR A 104 -39.77 46.29 25.02
CA THR A 104 -38.35 46.20 25.45
C THR A 104 -37.94 44.89 26.12
N SER A 105 -38.89 44.08 26.63
CA SER A 105 -38.59 42.73 27.14
C SER A 105 -38.47 41.65 26.06
N ASP A 106 -39.02 41.87 24.86
CA ASP A 106 -39.11 40.91 23.75
C ASP A 106 -38.03 41.13 22.68
N ARG A 107 -37.26 42.23 22.76
CA ARG A 107 -36.23 42.63 21.80
C ARG A 107 -34.84 42.12 22.16
#